data_AF-A0A6M9PP67-F1
#
_entry.id   AF-A0A6M9PP67-F1
#
_cell.length_a   1.000
_cell.length_b   1.000
_cell.length_c   1.000
_cell.angle_alpha   90.00
_cell.angle_beta   90.00
_cell.angle_gamma   90.00
#
_symmetry.space_group_name_H-M   'P 1'
#
loop_
_entity.id
_entity.type
_entity.pdbx_description
1 polymer ?
#
loop_
_entity_poly.entity_id
_entity_poly.type
_entity_poly.pdbx_seq_one_letter_code
_entity_poly.pdbx_strand_id
1 'polypeptide(L)'
;MKSLNIKKIAFASALVAGSLVSINANSQTILFNGDPTQGFRAGPASVPGAGFALGTSYSLVSGETISYSYTGYVVNPGSGGAAPNLGLNAYPTTTLNGSNVGRAIHLLTTSSANYSGSFVLSGNAVSLALTGSGAISAPATQYYISNLLVYTGSGPAPTPTPTGPSLANTQASVANTAQALQGTYTLQNAVLANSFSYDCSVFGANNICISAGGRNTAVSAANGLNNSSALLIAAYRALPSVRIGAYADQNVSVSNAGSTVNLGNNTPLLGLFGVWNERLDGTGTEVKVSAAYGQKNTTINRSVVGAGATASEAGSGGSQLNSQGAQVTAKYGFGFVDQVVVSPYVGIRYTQNNMGGYTEGSSSTVTAPLTYSALNTNATTALAGVGVNYRGIPQTNLFASAGVETDTNTANGSYSATGVTGLTPVNFNSNPVRTRPTAMLGASYDVEKNQRVGVTGIYRQEAYQAAATTTVMATYTVGF
;
A
#
# COMPACT_ATOMS: atom_id res chain seq x y z
N MET A 1 12.48 59.20 43.76
CA MET A 1 11.29 59.87 44.35
C MET A 1 10.11 59.52 43.46
N LYS A 2 9.13 58.72 43.92
CA LYS A 2 7.84 59.18 44.52
C LYS A 2 7.28 60.36 43.71
N SER A 3 6.07 60.39 43.17
CA SER A 3 4.82 59.60 43.27
C SER A 3 3.80 60.37 42.40
N LEU A 4 2.70 59.84 41.84
CA LEU A 4 1.38 59.57 42.43
C LEU A 4 0.42 59.79 41.21
N ASN A 5 -0.17 58.80 40.55
CA ASN A 5 -1.39 58.04 40.87
C ASN A 5 -2.71 58.85 40.90
N ILE A 6 -3.67 58.41 40.05
CA ILE A 6 -5.13 58.19 40.28
C ILE A 6 -6.13 58.83 39.28
N LYS A 7 -6.63 57.93 38.41
CA LYS A 7 -8.04 57.61 38.02
C LYS A 7 -9.06 58.74 37.70
N LYS A 8 -9.70 58.68 36.51
CA LYS A 8 -11.01 58.02 36.24
C LYS A 8 -11.60 58.41 34.86
N ILE A 9 -11.96 57.37 34.10
CA ILE A 9 -13.25 57.11 33.42
C ILE A 9 -13.68 57.93 32.17
N ALA A 10 -14.05 57.12 31.16
CA ALA A 10 -15.00 57.30 30.05
C ALA A 10 -14.60 58.14 28.84
N PHE A 11 -14.27 57.45 27.75
CA PHE A 11 -14.64 57.87 26.41
C PHE A 11 -15.22 56.68 25.66
N ALA A 12 -16.52 56.74 25.39
CA ALA A 12 -17.17 56.03 24.30
C ALA A 12 -17.53 57.09 23.25
N SER A 13 -17.06 56.93 22.02
CA SER A 13 -17.93 56.60 20.87
C SER A 13 -17.28 56.88 19.51
N ALA A 14 -17.61 55.94 18.60
CA ALA A 14 -17.68 56.05 17.15
C ALA A 14 -16.37 56.09 16.33
N LEU A 15 -15.99 54.86 16.00
CA LEU A 15 -15.13 54.38 14.93
C LEU A 15 -15.69 54.72 13.54
N VAL A 16 -14.93 55.44 12.70
CA VAL A 16 -14.92 55.26 11.24
C VAL A 16 -13.47 55.36 10.79
N ALA A 17 -12.83 54.21 10.64
CA ALA A 17 -11.45 54.12 10.17
C ALA A 17 -11.43 54.28 8.65
N GLY A 18 -10.80 55.36 8.20
CA GLY A 18 -10.19 55.40 6.89
C GLY A 18 -8.95 54.52 6.85
N SER A 19 -8.82 53.75 5.77
CA SER A 19 -7.56 53.15 5.36
C SER A 19 -7.40 53.41 3.87
N LEU A 20 -6.49 54.32 3.52
CA LEU A 20 -5.92 54.38 2.17
C LEU A 20 -5.15 53.08 1.94
N VAL A 21 -5.63 52.28 0.99
CA VAL A 21 -4.88 51.19 0.37
C VAL A 21 -5.06 51.37 -1.12
N SER A 22 -4.06 51.96 -1.79
CA SER A 22 -3.95 51.85 -3.23
C SER A 22 -3.29 50.51 -3.55
N ILE A 23 -4.08 49.56 -4.04
CA ILE A 23 -3.56 48.37 -4.71
C ILE A 23 -4.11 48.45 -6.14
N ASN A 24 -3.23 48.73 -7.09
CA ASN A 24 -3.47 48.42 -8.50
C ASN A 24 -3.13 46.93 -8.67
N ALA A 25 -4.14 46.08 -8.81
CA ALA A 25 -4.01 44.68 -9.18
C ALA A 25 -5.29 44.22 -9.88
N ASN A 26 -5.32 44.29 -11.21
CA ASN A 26 -6.45 43.92 -12.07
C ASN A 26 -6.64 42.39 -12.17
N SER A 27 -6.85 41.69 -11.05
CA SER A 27 -7.22 40.28 -11.09
C SER A 27 -8.22 39.93 -9.99
N GLN A 28 -9.42 39.49 -10.38
CA GLN A 28 -10.46 39.03 -9.47
C GLN A 28 -10.70 37.52 -9.65
N THR A 29 -10.88 36.81 -8.53
CA THR A 29 -11.21 35.38 -8.50
C THR A 29 -12.64 35.21 -8.02
N ILE A 30 -13.47 34.50 -8.79
CA ILE A 30 -14.86 34.18 -8.41
C ILE A 30 -14.96 32.67 -8.18
N LEU A 31 -15.29 32.24 -6.96
CA LEU A 31 -15.52 30.84 -6.58
C LEU A 31 -17.01 30.52 -6.56
N PHE A 32 -17.40 29.40 -7.17
CA PHE A 32 -18.74 28.82 -7.03
C PHE A 32 -18.66 27.37 -6.51
N ASN A 33 -19.26 27.11 -5.35
CA ASN A 33 -19.46 25.76 -4.81
C ASN A 33 -20.90 25.31 -5.05
N GLY A 34 -21.10 24.33 -5.93
CA GLY A 34 -22.37 23.61 -6.08
C GLY A 34 -22.35 22.31 -5.28
N ASP A 35 -23.49 21.95 -4.69
CA ASP A 35 -23.69 20.65 -4.02
C ASP A 35 -23.64 19.51 -5.07
N PRO A 36 -22.70 18.55 -4.96
CA PRO A 36 -22.53 17.47 -5.94
C PRO A 36 -23.69 16.46 -5.96
N THR A 37 -24.60 16.49 -4.99
CA THR A 37 -25.70 15.50 -4.86
C THR A 37 -26.96 15.87 -5.63
N GLN A 38 -27.10 17.10 -6.13
CA GLN A 38 -28.36 17.58 -6.70
C GLN A 38 -28.50 17.43 -8.22
N GLY A 39 -27.40 17.36 -8.98
CA GLY A 39 -27.42 17.22 -10.45
C GLY A 39 -28.13 18.37 -11.18
N PHE A 40 -27.49 19.00 -12.17
CA PHE A 40 -28.15 20.07 -12.93
C PHE A 40 -29.14 19.47 -13.93
N ARG A 41 -30.46 19.55 -13.65
CA ARG A 41 -31.54 19.15 -14.57
C ARG A 41 -31.94 20.32 -15.47
N ALA A 42 -31.63 20.24 -16.75
CA ALA A 42 -32.33 21.05 -17.75
C ALA A 42 -33.76 20.48 -17.90
N GLY A 43 -34.76 21.19 -17.38
CA GLY A 43 -36.17 20.85 -17.59
C GLY A 43 -36.59 21.09 -19.04
N PRO A 44 -37.73 20.53 -19.49
CA PRO A 44 -38.25 20.74 -20.84
C PRO A 44 -38.80 22.17 -20.94
N ALA A 45 -37.92 23.14 -21.19
CA ALA A 45 -38.31 24.46 -21.64
C ALA A 45 -37.91 24.58 -23.11
N SER A 46 -38.90 24.76 -23.96
CA SER A 46 -38.82 24.94 -25.41
C SER A 46 -38.14 26.27 -25.81
N VAL A 47 -36.89 26.47 -25.38
CA VAL A 47 -36.08 27.64 -25.76
C VAL A 47 -34.69 27.15 -26.16
N PRO A 48 -34.27 27.34 -27.43
CA PRO A 48 -32.88 27.14 -27.82
C PRO A 48 -31.98 28.05 -26.99
N GLY A 49 -31.06 27.49 -26.20
CA GLY A 49 -30.09 28.28 -25.43
C GLY A 49 -30.51 28.66 -24.00
N ALA A 50 -31.29 27.82 -23.30
CA ALA A 50 -31.54 27.99 -21.87
C ALA A 50 -30.23 27.88 -21.05
N GLY A 51 -29.52 28.99 -20.92
CA GLY A 51 -28.38 29.16 -20.02
C GLY A 51 -28.83 29.55 -18.62
N PHE A 52 -28.17 28.98 -17.61
CA PHE A 52 -28.28 29.51 -16.25
C PHE A 52 -27.30 30.68 -16.11
N ALA A 53 -27.83 31.86 -15.77
CA ALA A 53 -26.99 33.00 -15.39
C ALA A 53 -26.34 32.71 -14.04
N LEU A 54 -25.01 32.81 -13.96
CA LEU A 54 -24.36 32.92 -12.67
C LEU A 54 -24.87 34.21 -12.03
N GLY A 55 -25.47 34.12 -10.84
CA GLY A 55 -26.21 35.20 -10.17
C GLY A 55 -25.39 36.40 -9.70
N THR A 56 -24.24 36.65 -10.33
CA THR A 56 -23.35 37.76 -10.03
C THR A 56 -23.05 38.53 -11.32
N SER A 57 -23.44 39.80 -11.34
CA SER A 57 -23.16 40.72 -12.45
C SER A 57 -21.80 41.38 -12.21
N TYR A 58 -20.86 41.21 -13.13
CA TYR A 58 -19.53 41.83 -13.07
C TYR A 58 -19.31 42.66 -14.31
N SER A 59 -18.89 43.93 -14.14
CA SER A 59 -18.53 44.78 -15.26
C SER A 59 -17.14 44.40 -15.76
N LEU A 60 -17.09 43.73 -16.91
CA LEU A 60 -15.87 43.29 -17.59
C LEU A 60 -15.63 44.19 -18.82
N VAL A 61 -14.37 44.54 -19.05
CA VAL A 61 -13.99 45.49 -20.09
C VAL A 61 -13.59 44.74 -21.37
N SER A 62 -13.92 45.30 -22.53
CA SER A 62 -13.47 44.78 -23.82
C SER A 62 -11.96 44.56 -23.84
N GLY A 63 -11.52 43.40 -24.37
CA GLY A 63 -10.10 43.02 -24.42
C GLY A 63 -9.57 42.29 -23.18
N GLU A 64 -10.36 42.15 -22.11
CA GLU A 64 -9.97 41.28 -20.98
C GLU A 64 -9.96 39.80 -21.38
N THR A 65 -8.99 39.06 -20.85
CA THR A 65 -8.96 37.60 -20.98
C THR A 65 -9.69 36.98 -19.80
N ILE A 66 -10.71 36.17 -20.10
CA ILE A 66 -11.41 35.36 -19.11
C ILE A 66 -10.81 33.98 -19.14
N SER A 67 -10.34 33.51 -17.99
CA SER A 67 -9.81 32.15 -17.83
C SER A 67 -10.60 31.40 -16.79
N TYR A 68 -10.86 30.14 -17.05
CA TYR A 68 -11.74 29.33 -16.22
C TYR A 68 -11.23 27.90 -16.06
N SER A 69 -11.65 27.28 -14.97
CA SER A 69 -11.56 25.83 -14.77
C SER A 69 -12.79 25.32 -14.05
N TYR A 70 -13.18 24.09 -14.36
CA TYR A 70 -14.19 23.35 -13.60
C TYR A 70 -13.99 21.84 -13.79
N THR A 71 -14.46 21.04 -12.84
CA THR A 71 -14.61 19.59 -13.02
C THR A 71 -16.05 19.30 -13.40
N GLY A 72 -16.29 18.50 -14.43
CA GLY A 72 -17.65 18.14 -14.82
C GLY A 72 -17.78 16.87 -15.66
N TYR A 73 -19.01 16.38 -15.76
CA TYR A 73 -19.38 15.23 -16.60
C TYR A 73 -20.85 15.28 -16.97
N VAL A 74 -21.23 14.49 -17.98
CA VAL A 74 -22.62 14.34 -18.42
C VAL A 74 -23.16 12.96 -18.05
N VAL A 75 -24.38 12.92 -17.52
CA VAL A 75 -25.15 11.70 -17.28
C VAL A 75 -26.30 11.66 -18.27
N ASN A 76 -26.46 10.53 -18.97
CA ASN A 76 -27.44 10.31 -20.04
C ASN A 76 -27.30 11.32 -21.22
N PRO A 77 -26.28 11.18 -22.09
CA PRO A 77 -26.04 12.11 -23.20
C PRO A 77 -27.14 12.15 -24.29
N GLY A 78 -28.22 11.38 -24.16
CA GLY A 78 -29.25 11.22 -25.18
C GLY A 78 -28.78 10.36 -26.35
N SER A 79 -29.66 9.54 -26.93
CA SER A 79 -29.34 8.70 -28.09
C SER A 79 -29.75 9.41 -29.38
N GLY A 80 -28.78 9.92 -30.16
CA GLY A 80 -29.01 10.23 -31.58
C GLY A 80 -28.69 11.66 -32.09
N GLY A 81 -27.86 12.45 -31.42
CA GLY A 81 -27.40 13.75 -31.93
C GLY A 81 -26.00 14.10 -31.43
N ALA A 82 -25.35 15.10 -32.04
CA ALA A 82 -23.98 15.55 -31.73
C ALA A 82 -23.69 15.58 -30.22
N ALA A 83 -22.49 15.15 -29.83
CA ALA A 83 -22.12 14.96 -28.43
C ALA A 83 -22.38 16.23 -27.59
N PRO A 84 -22.93 16.09 -26.36
CA PRO A 84 -23.41 17.21 -25.58
C PRO A 84 -22.25 18.14 -25.19
N ASN A 85 -22.46 19.43 -25.43
CA ASN A 85 -21.49 20.46 -25.13
C ASN A 85 -21.93 21.30 -23.94
N LEU A 86 -20.97 21.78 -23.16
CA LEU A 86 -21.15 22.80 -22.13
C LEU A 86 -20.38 24.06 -22.54
N GLY A 87 -21.07 25.18 -22.62
CA GLY A 87 -20.53 26.48 -22.97
C GLY A 87 -20.48 27.42 -21.78
N LEU A 88 -19.35 28.11 -21.60
CA LEU A 88 -19.24 29.29 -20.75
C LEU A 88 -19.33 30.52 -21.67
N ASN A 89 -20.30 31.38 -21.41
CA ASN A 89 -20.62 32.52 -22.27
C ASN A 89 -20.61 33.84 -21.49
N ALA A 90 -20.21 34.91 -22.16
CA ALA A 90 -20.26 36.27 -21.68
C ALA A 90 -21.24 37.11 -22.52
N TYR A 91 -22.09 37.89 -21.85
CA TYR A 91 -23.13 38.70 -22.48
C TYR A 91 -23.03 40.18 -22.09
N PRO A 92 -23.29 41.11 -23.03
CA PRO A 92 -23.45 42.53 -22.73
C PRO A 92 -24.83 42.80 -22.11
N THR A 93 -24.86 43.43 -20.92
CA THR A 93 -26.02 44.05 -20.21
C THR A 93 -27.42 43.39 -20.24
N THR A 94 -27.91 43.03 -19.05
CA THR A 94 -29.30 42.77 -18.59
C THR A 94 -30.19 41.73 -19.28
N THR A 95 -29.83 41.16 -20.44
CA THR A 95 -30.63 40.09 -21.05
C THR A 95 -29.76 38.93 -21.51
N LEU A 96 -30.05 37.70 -21.06
CA LEU A 96 -29.37 36.44 -21.45
C LEU A 96 -29.50 36.08 -22.95
N ASN A 97 -30.10 36.97 -23.75
CA ASN A 97 -30.35 36.81 -25.18
C ASN A 97 -29.57 37.81 -26.06
N GLY A 98 -28.65 38.58 -25.48
CA GLY A 98 -27.72 39.41 -26.27
C GLY A 98 -26.74 38.56 -27.10
N SER A 99 -26.15 39.13 -28.14
CA SER A 99 -25.07 38.48 -28.89
C SER A 99 -23.90 38.16 -27.94
N ASN A 100 -23.42 36.91 -27.94
CA ASN A 100 -22.28 36.48 -27.15
C ASN A 100 -21.04 37.34 -27.49
N VAL A 101 -20.45 37.98 -26.49
CA VAL A 101 -19.21 38.78 -26.62
C VAL A 101 -17.96 38.01 -26.19
N GLY A 102 -18.14 36.76 -25.79
CA GLY A 102 -17.07 35.83 -25.46
C GLY A 102 -17.65 34.46 -25.17
N ARG A 103 -17.02 33.40 -25.66
CA ARG A 103 -17.51 32.03 -25.49
C ARG A 103 -16.39 31.02 -25.52
N ALA A 104 -16.50 30.01 -24.67
CA ALA A 104 -15.75 28.77 -24.79
C ALA A 104 -16.69 27.57 -24.65
N ILE A 105 -16.43 26.51 -25.41
CA ILE A 105 -17.27 25.31 -25.49
C ILE A 105 -16.42 24.08 -25.21
N HIS A 106 -16.92 23.19 -24.36
CA HIS A 106 -16.30 21.90 -24.07
C HIS A 106 -17.24 20.74 -24.35
N LEU A 107 -16.68 19.70 -24.95
CA LEU A 107 -17.36 18.43 -25.14
C LEU A 107 -17.25 17.61 -23.85
N LEU A 108 -18.38 17.38 -23.19
CA LEU A 108 -18.38 16.67 -21.92
C LEU A 108 -18.33 15.15 -22.12
N THR A 109 -17.55 14.46 -21.30
CA THR A 109 -17.51 12.99 -21.28
C THR A 109 -18.49 12.43 -20.26
N THR A 110 -18.82 11.13 -20.38
CA THR A 110 -19.70 10.42 -19.43
C THR A 110 -19.03 10.10 -18.10
N SER A 111 -17.74 10.43 -17.96
CA SER A 111 -16.93 10.31 -16.74
C SER A 111 -16.46 11.68 -16.27
N SER A 112 -16.23 11.84 -14.97
CA SER A 112 -15.67 13.08 -14.40
C SER A 112 -14.37 13.48 -15.12
N ALA A 113 -14.33 14.70 -15.66
CA ALA A 113 -13.17 15.26 -16.36
C ALA A 113 -12.97 16.74 -15.99
N ASN A 114 -11.73 17.21 -16.09
CA ASN A 114 -11.40 18.61 -15.86
C ASN A 114 -11.39 19.38 -17.17
N TYR A 115 -12.05 20.52 -17.17
CA TYR A 115 -12.13 21.43 -18.30
C TYR A 115 -11.55 22.78 -17.89
N SER A 116 -10.65 23.29 -18.72
CA SER A 116 -10.07 24.61 -18.53
C SER A 116 -9.85 25.26 -19.88
N GLY A 117 -9.91 26.57 -19.91
CA GLY A 117 -9.64 27.34 -21.11
C GLY A 117 -9.64 28.83 -20.82
N SER A 118 -9.47 29.58 -21.89
CA SER A 118 -9.60 31.03 -21.85
C SER A 118 -10.25 31.54 -23.13
N PHE A 119 -10.92 32.68 -23.03
CA PHE A 119 -11.41 33.43 -24.18
C PHE A 119 -11.24 34.93 -23.92
N VAL A 120 -11.05 35.69 -25.00
CA VAL A 120 -10.91 37.16 -24.94
C VAL A 120 -12.27 37.79 -25.22
N LEU A 121 -12.63 38.81 -24.45
CA LEU A 121 -13.87 39.56 -24.65
C LEU A 121 -13.74 40.47 -25.88
N SER A 122 -14.70 40.37 -26.82
CA SER A 122 -14.80 41.23 -28.00
C SER A 122 -15.63 42.51 -27.76
N GLY A 123 -16.15 42.68 -26.55
CA GLY A 123 -16.92 43.83 -26.11
C GLY A 123 -17.13 43.81 -24.60
N ASN A 124 -17.78 44.84 -24.04
CA ASN A 124 -18.05 44.91 -22.61
C ASN A 124 -19.08 43.84 -22.22
N ALA A 125 -18.78 43.05 -21.18
CA ALA A 125 -19.68 42.04 -20.66
C ALA A 125 -20.10 42.39 -19.23
N VAL A 126 -21.35 42.07 -18.87
CA VAL A 126 -21.89 42.35 -17.53
C VAL A 126 -22.36 41.06 -16.83
N SER A 127 -22.49 39.95 -17.56
CA SER A 127 -22.95 38.68 -17.03
C SER A 127 -22.22 37.50 -17.65
N LEU A 128 -21.94 36.48 -16.83
CA LEU A 128 -21.43 35.17 -17.24
C LEU A 128 -22.53 34.12 -17.06
N ALA A 129 -22.68 33.23 -18.04
CA ALA A 129 -23.66 32.14 -17.97
C ALA A 129 -23.07 30.81 -18.45
N LEU A 130 -23.56 29.71 -17.88
CA LEU A 130 -23.30 28.37 -18.39
C LEU A 130 -24.51 27.89 -19.21
N THR A 131 -24.24 27.42 -20.43
CA THR A 131 -25.25 26.88 -21.35
C THR A 131 -24.90 25.46 -21.76
N GLY A 132 -25.81 24.51 -21.61
CA GLY A 132 -25.68 23.19 -22.23
C GLY A 132 -26.29 23.17 -23.65
N SER A 133 -25.73 22.37 -24.55
CA SER A 133 -26.37 22.05 -25.85
C SER A 133 -26.29 20.56 -26.16
N GLY A 134 -27.44 19.98 -26.55
CA GLY A 134 -27.62 18.56 -26.91
C GLY A 134 -29.02 18.34 -27.49
N ALA A 135 -29.18 17.38 -28.42
CA ALA A 135 -30.46 17.13 -29.08
C ALA A 135 -31.53 16.69 -28.05
N ILE A 136 -32.57 17.52 -27.90
CA ILE A 136 -33.63 17.34 -26.92
C ILE A 136 -34.68 16.38 -27.51
N SER A 137 -34.41 15.08 -27.50
CA SER A 137 -35.41 14.07 -27.89
C SER A 137 -35.69 13.00 -26.82
N ALA A 138 -35.14 13.13 -25.61
CA ALA A 138 -35.48 12.27 -24.47
C ALA A 138 -35.33 13.03 -23.14
N PRO A 139 -36.04 12.63 -22.07
CA PRO A 139 -36.04 13.38 -20.82
C PRO A 139 -34.68 13.28 -20.09
N ALA A 140 -34.10 14.45 -19.83
CA ALA A 140 -33.04 14.76 -18.84
C ALA A 140 -31.61 14.28 -19.13
N THR A 141 -30.92 14.91 -20.09
CA THR A 141 -29.45 15.07 -20.00
C THR A 141 -29.13 15.86 -18.73
N GLN A 142 -28.37 15.26 -17.82
CA GLN A 142 -27.94 15.90 -16.58
C GLN A 142 -26.46 16.27 -16.69
N TYR A 143 -26.13 17.49 -16.30
CA TYR A 143 -24.76 17.96 -16.20
C TYR A 143 -24.36 18.01 -14.73
N TYR A 144 -23.12 17.67 -14.42
CA TYR A 144 -22.55 17.83 -13.09
C TYR A 144 -21.32 18.71 -13.22
N ILE A 145 -21.24 19.73 -12.37
CA ILE A 145 -20.14 20.70 -12.36
C ILE A 145 -19.79 20.98 -10.90
N SER A 146 -18.51 20.89 -10.57
CA SER A 146 -17.96 21.28 -9.28
C SER A 146 -16.77 22.21 -9.47
N ASN A 147 -16.57 23.12 -8.51
CA ASN A 147 -15.38 23.97 -8.41
C ASN A 147 -15.17 24.88 -9.63
N LEU A 148 -16.23 25.54 -10.11
CA LEU A 148 -16.08 26.54 -11.18
C LEU A 148 -15.31 27.74 -10.63
N LEU A 149 -14.15 27.97 -11.23
CA LEU A 149 -13.24 29.05 -10.89
C LEU A 149 -13.06 29.95 -12.12
N VAL A 150 -13.29 31.25 -11.95
CA VAL A 150 -13.15 32.23 -13.04
C VAL A 150 -12.18 33.33 -12.62
N TYR A 151 -11.24 33.63 -13.50
CA TYR A 151 -10.23 34.67 -13.38
C TYR A 151 -10.37 35.67 -14.53
N THR A 152 -10.24 36.95 -14.20
CA THR A 152 -10.25 38.05 -15.18
C THR A 152 -8.97 38.88 -15.04
N GLY A 153 -8.37 39.29 -16.15
CA GLY A 153 -7.16 40.14 -16.12
C GLY A 153 -6.56 40.43 -17.50
N SER A 154 -5.66 41.42 -17.54
CA SER A 154 -4.89 41.80 -18.72
C SER A 154 -3.56 41.05 -18.78
N GLY A 155 -3.57 39.82 -19.28
CA GLY A 155 -2.37 38.98 -19.48
C GLY A 155 -2.73 37.52 -19.75
N PRO A 156 -1.80 36.69 -20.28
CA PRO A 156 -2.03 35.25 -20.38
C PRO A 156 -2.22 34.70 -18.96
N ALA A 157 -3.43 34.21 -18.66
CA ALA A 157 -3.76 33.77 -17.32
C ALA A 157 -2.95 32.53 -16.93
N PRO A 158 -2.54 32.40 -15.65
CA PRO A 158 -2.16 31.10 -15.13
C PRO A 158 -3.38 30.17 -15.26
N THR A 159 -3.22 29.04 -15.94
CA THR A 159 -4.23 27.99 -15.93
C THR A 159 -4.51 27.60 -14.48
N PRO A 160 -5.77 27.59 -14.02
CA PRO A 160 -6.05 27.20 -12.65
C PRO A 160 -5.71 25.73 -12.51
N THR A 161 -4.66 25.44 -11.74
CA THR A 161 -4.27 24.08 -11.44
C THR A 161 -5.32 23.47 -10.51
N PRO A 162 -5.83 22.26 -10.80
CA PRO A 162 -6.77 21.59 -9.91
C PRO A 162 -6.19 21.53 -8.50
N THR A 163 -6.90 22.07 -7.51
CA THR A 163 -6.51 22.02 -6.10
C THR A 163 -7.00 20.71 -5.50
N GLY A 164 -6.09 19.74 -5.33
CA GLY A 164 -6.35 18.47 -4.67
C GLY A 164 -5.69 17.27 -5.39
N PRO A 165 -5.49 16.14 -4.69
CA PRO A 165 -4.80 15.00 -5.26
C PRO A 165 -5.55 14.44 -6.47
N SER A 166 -4.87 14.34 -7.61
CA SER A 166 -5.48 13.76 -8.80
C SER A 166 -5.72 12.26 -8.62
N LEU A 167 -6.80 11.74 -9.22
CA LEU A 167 -7.10 10.30 -9.22
C LEU A 167 -5.93 9.49 -9.79
N ALA A 168 -5.33 9.94 -10.90
CA ALA A 168 -4.22 9.24 -11.55
C ALA A 168 -2.97 9.15 -10.66
N ASN A 169 -2.57 10.26 -10.03
CA ASN A 169 -1.42 10.25 -9.12
C ASN A 169 -1.72 9.45 -7.84
N THR A 170 -2.95 9.53 -7.32
CA THR A 170 -3.38 8.76 -6.15
C THR A 170 -3.39 7.27 -6.45
N GLN A 171 -3.89 6.86 -7.63
CA GLN A 171 -3.87 5.46 -8.07
C GLN A 171 -2.43 4.93 -8.22
N ALA A 172 -1.53 5.71 -8.81
CA ALA A 172 -0.12 5.36 -8.92
C ALA A 172 0.55 5.23 -7.53
N SER A 173 0.24 6.14 -6.61
CA SER A 173 0.71 6.13 -5.24
C SER A 173 0.23 4.89 -4.45
N VAL A 174 -1.04 4.48 -4.63
CA VAL A 174 -1.58 3.23 -4.09
C VAL A 174 -0.88 2.00 -4.70
N ALA A 175 -0.62 2.00 -6.01
CA ALA A 175 0.10 0.91 -6.68
C ALA A 175 1.55 0.76 -6.18
N ASN A 176 2.26 1.87 -5.99
CA ASN A 176 3.61 1.87 -5.42
C ASN A 176 3.62 1.32 -3.97
N THR A 177 2.59 1.66 -3.19
CA THR A 177 2.45 1.16 -1.81
C THR A 177 2.18 -0.35 -1.80
N ALA A 178 1.34 -0.84 -2.72
CA ALA A 178 1.12 -2.28 -2.90
C ALA A 178 2.43 -3.02 -3.23
N GLN A 179 3.26 -2.48 -4.14
CA GLN A 179 4.57 -3.07 -4.46
C GLN A 179 5.52 -3.11 -3.25
N ALA A 180 5.57 -2.05 -2.44
CA ALA A 180 6.38 -2.04 -1.21
C ALA A 180 5.92 -3.11 -0.19
N LEU A 181 4.61 -3.32 -0.07
CA LEU A 181 4.03 -4.36 0.78
C LEU A 181 4.39 -5.78 0.32
N GLN A 182 4.60 -6.02 -0.98
CA GLN A 182 5.02 -7.34 -1.49
C GLN A 182 6.36 -7.79 -0.87
N GLY A 183 7.33 -6.87 -0.72
CA GLY A 183 8.61 -7.17 -0.07
C GLY A 183 8.43 -7.55 1.42
N THR A 184 7.51 -6.87 2.10
CA THR A 184 7.14 -7.19 3.49
C THR A 184 6.52 -8.58 3.62
N TYR A 185 5.57 -8.92 2.75
CA TYR A 185 4.94 -10.24 2.75
C TYR A 185 5.94 -11.35 2.39
N THR A 186 6.86 -11.06 1.46
CA THR A 186 7.96 -11.95 1.10
C THR A 186 8.82 -12.27 2.33
N LEU A 187 9.26 -11.24 3.05
CA LEU A 187 10.06 -11.40 4.26
C LEU A 187 9.33 -12.25 5.31
N GLN A 188 8.06 -11.95 5.58
CA GLN A 188 7.26 -12.66 6.57
C GLN A 188 7.03 -14.13 6.19
N ASN A 189 6.75 -14.42 4.92
CA ASN A 189 6.62 -15.79 4.43
C ASN A 189 7.93 -16.57 4.56
N ALA A 190 9.07 -15.95 4.25
CA ALA A 190 10.37 -16.58 4.37
C ALA A 190 10.73 -16.86 5.83
N VAL A 191 10.48 -15.91 6.74
CA VAL A 191 10.66 -16.09 8.19
C VAL A 191 9.80 -17.25 8.69
N LEU A 192 8.52 -17.29 8.32
CA LEU A 192 7.59 -18.36 8.69
C LEU A 192 8.04 -19.72 8.14
N ALA A 193 8.39 -19.79 6.86
CA ALA A 193 8.87 -20.99 6.19
C ALA A 193 10.17 -21.53 6.81
N ASN A 194 11.12 -20.64 7.13
CA ASN A 194 12.34 -21.03 7.81
C ASN A 194 12.05 -21.55 9.23
N SER A 195 11.09 -20.96 9.93
CA SER A 195 10.73 -21.42 11.28
C SER A 195 10.25 -22.87 11.33
N PHE A 196 9.59 -23.37 10.28
CA PHE A 196 9.20 -24.78 10.21
C PHE A 196 10.40 -25.75 10.14
N SER A 197 11.59 -25.26 9.81
CA SER A 197 12.82 -26.04 9.86
C SER A 197 13.47 -26.09 11.25
N TYR A 198 13.04 -25.24 12.19
CA TYR A 198 13.61 -25.19 13.54
C TYR A 198 13.42 -26.51 14.29
N ASP A 199 14.50 -26.97 14.90
CA ASP A 199 14.59 -28.25 15.58
C ASP A 199 15.69 -28.17 16.65
N CYS A 200 15.60 -29.03 17.64
CA CYS A 200 16.58 -29.19 18.71
C CYS A 200 16.79 -30.70 18.91
N SER A 201 17.90 -31.23 18.39
CA SER A 201 18.13 -32.67 18.29
C SER A 201 19.23 -33.20 19.22
N VAL A 202 19.83 -32.35 20.07
CA VAL A 202 20.94 -32.71 20.98
C VAL A 202 20.39 -32.83 22.40
N PHE A 203 20.34 -34.06 22.92
CA PHE A 203 19.70 -34.37 24.20
C PHE A 203 20.73 -34.91 25.20
N GLY A 204 20.58 -34.54 26.46
CA GLY A 204 21.37 -35.08 27.57
C GLY A 204 20.64 -36.19 28.32
N ALA A 205 20.97 -36.35 29.60
CA ALA A 205 20.43 -37.42 30.44
C ALA A 205 18.93 -37.22 30.77
N ASN A 206 18.46 -35.97 30.82
CA ASN A 206 17.08 -35.61 31.15
C ASN A 206 16.18 -35.51 29.91
N ASN A 207 16.68 -35.88 28.72
CA ASN A 207 15.93 -35.83 27.47
C ASN A 207 15.44 -34.42 27.09
N ILE A 208 16.13 -33.37 27.56
CA ILE A 208 15.82 -31.97 27.25
C ILE A 208 16.89 -31.42 26.30
N CYS A 209 16.46 -30.59 25.36
CA CYS A 209 17.32 -29.87 24.43
C CYS A 209 16.94 -28.39 24.45
N ILE A 210 17.91 -27.51 24.63
CA ILE A 210 17.74 -26.05 24.54
C ILE A 210 18.69 -25.52 23.49
N SER A 211 18.20 -24.74 22.54
CA SER A 211 18.99 -24.07 21.51
C SER A 211 18.72 -22.58 21.53
N ALA A 212 19.78 -21.79 21.53
CA ALA A 212 19.71 -20.34 21.40
C ALA A 212 20.54 -19.88 20.21
N GLY A 213 20.12 -18.84 19.52
CA GLY A 213 20.81 -18.41 18.32
C GLY A 213 20.33 -17.09 17.75
N GLY A 214 20.81 -16.80 16.55
CA GLY A 214 20.38 -15.65 15.76
C GLY A 214 20.08 -16.06 14.33
N ARG A 215 19.13 -15.35 13.71
CA ARG A 215 18.82 -15.47 12.29
C ARG A 215 18.89 -14.10 11.65
N ASN A 216 19.50 -14.02 10.47
CA ASN A 216 19.37 -12.87 9.58
C ASN A 216 18.75 -13.34 8.26
N THR A 217 17.66 -12.70 7.83
CA THR A 217 17.02 -12.97 6.55
C THR A 217 16.98 -11.69 5.73
N ALA A 218 17.52 -11.73 4.52
CA ALA A 218 17.49 -10.63 3.56
C ALA A 218 16.63 -10.98 2.35
N VAL A 219 15.87 -10.01 1.84
CA VAL A 219 15.06 -10.15 0.62
C VAL A 219 15.79 -9.46 -0.54
N SER A 220 16.09 -10.22 -1.60
CA SER A 220 16.63 -9.66 -2.85
C SER A 220 15.61 -8.76 -3.54
N ALA A 221 16.08 -7.75 -4.26
CA ALA A 221 15.24 -6.78 -4.97
C ALA A 221 14.34 -5.87 -4.09
N ALA A 222 14.46 -5.94 -2.76
CA ALA A 222 13.76 -5.07 -1.83
C ALA A 222 14.69 -4.05 -1.17
N ASN A 223 15.62 -3.43 -1.90
CA ASN A 223 16.43 -2.27 -1.49
C ASN A 223 16.99 -2.29 -0.03
N GLY A 224 17.53 -3.43 0.43
CA GLY A 224 18.13 -3.55 1.76
C GLY A 224 17.18 -4.01 2.89
N LEU A 225 16.00 -4.54 2.54
CA LEU A 225 15.07 -5.14 3.49
C LEU A 225 15.69 -6.40 4.10
N ASN A 226 16.00 -6.32 5.40
CA ASN A 226 16.52 -7.45 6.16
C ASN A 226 15.90 -7.53 7.55
N ASN A 227 15.97 -8.71 8.14
CA ASN A 227 15.43 -9.00 9.46
C ASN A 227 16.42 -9.82 10.27
N SER A 228 16.94 -9.25 11.34
CA SER A 228 17.73 -9.95 12.34
C SER A 228 16.86 -10.31 13.54
N SER A 229 16.96 -11.54 14.00
CA SER A 229 16.21 -12.02 15.16
C SER A 229 17.06 -12.89 16.08
N ALA A 230 16.64 -12.94 17.34
CA ALA A 230 17.12 -13.86 18.35
C ALA A 230 16.16 -15.04 18.44
N LEU A 231 16.72 -16.25 18.45
CA LEU A 231 15.99 -17.51 18.42
C LEU A 231 16.22 -18.25 19.73
N LEU A 232 15.13 -18.77 20.31
CA LEU A 232 15.16 -19.71 21.42
C LEU A 232 14.27 -20.90 21.07
N ILE A 233 14.83 -22.11 21.15
CA ILE A 233 14.14 -23.37 20.89
C ILE A 233 14.31 -24.25 22.13
N ALA A 234 13.25 -24.90 22.56
CA ALA A 234 13.29 -25.95 23.56
C ALA A 234 12.58 -27.20 23.04
N ALA A 235 13.15 -28.37 23.27
CA ALA A 235 12.54 -29.64 22.91
C ALA A 235 12.71 -30.68 24.01
N TYR A 236 11.76 -31.60 24.07
CA TYR A 236 11.75 -32.76 24.94
C TYR A 236 11.62 -34.03 24.11
N ARG A 237 12.49 -35.01 24.37
CA ARG A 237 12.41 -36.34 23.76
C ARG A 237 11.47 -37.21 24.59
N ALA A 238 10.20 -37.22 24.20
CA ALA A 238 9.14 -37.95 24.89
C ALA A 238 9.24 -39.48 24.73
N LEU A 239 9.77 -39.94 23.60
CA LEU A 239 10.09 -41.35 23.33
C LEU A 239 11.46 -41.43 22.65
N PRO A 240 12.15 -42.58 22.66
CA PRO A 240 13.44 -42.72 21.97
C PRO A 240 13.41 -42.23 20.51
N SER A 241 12.28 -42.40 19.82
CA SER A 241 12.03 -42.00 18.43
C SER A 241 11.19 -40.74 18.27
N VAL A 242 10.68 -40.11 19.34
CA VAL A 242 9.79 -38.93 19.25
C VAL A 242 10.34 -37.77 20.07
N ARG A 243 10.48 -36.61 19.42
CA ARG A 243 10.73 -35.33 20.09
C ARG A 243 9.65 -34.33 19.76
N ILE A 244 9.29 -33.53 20.75
CA ILE A 244 8.38 -32.39 20.61
C ILE A 244 9.08 -31.15 21.11
N GLY A 245 8.77 -29.99 20.54
CA GLY A 245 9.41 -28.75 20.96
C GLY A 245 8.60 -27.51 20.62
N ALA A 246 9.08 -26.41 21.15
CA ALA A 246 8.54 -25.08 20.98
C ALA A 246 9.69 -24.10 20.70
N TYR A 247 9.37 -22.99 20.04
CA TYR A 247 10.34 -21.94 19.80
C TYR A 247 9.72 -20.55 19.85
N ALA A 248 10.57 -19.58 20.17
CA ALA A 248 10.31 -18.16 20.06
C ALA A 248 11.41 -17.51 19.21
N ASP A 249 11.01 -16.75 18.20
CA ASP A 249 11.89 -16.04 17.28
C ASP A 249 11.54 -14.55 17.36
N GLN A 250 12.32 -13.82 18.14
CA GLN A 250 12.13 -12.41 18.44
C GLN A 250 12.95 -11.56 17.49
N ASN A 251 12.29 -10.75 16.67
CA ASN A 251 12.97 -9.76 15.84
C ASN A 251 13.72 -8.76 16.72
N VAL A 252 15.04 -8.64 16.50
CA VAL A 252 15.93 -7.68 17.18
C VAL A 252 16.07 -6.42 16.34
N SER A 253 16.14 -6.57 15.02
CA SER A 253 16.12 -5.43 14.09
C SER A 253 15.45 -5.80 12.77
N VAL A 254 14.77 -4.82 12.18
CA VAL A 254 14.26 -4.90 10.82
C VAL A 254 14.75 -3.65 10.10
N SER A 255 15.58 -3.82 9.08
CA SER A 255 15.90 -2.73 8.17
C SER A 255 14.75 -2.61 7.19
N ASN A 256 13.90 -1.60 7.34
CA ASN A 256 12.85 -1.33 6.37
C ASN A 256 13.51 -0.63 5.16
N ALA A 257 13.38 -1.23 3.98
CA ALA A 257 13.85 -0.61 2.75
C ALA A 257 12.92 0.51 2.33
N GLY A 258 13.38 1.75 2.53
CA GLY A 258 12.54 2.94 2.38
C GLY A 258 11.58 3.12 3.57
N SER A 259 10.89 4.26 3.59
CA SER A 259 9.98 4.63 4.68
C SER A 259 8.54 4.17 4.46
N THR A 260 8.22 3.50 3.34
CA THR A 260 6.85 3.18 2.91
C THR A 260 6.17 2.14 3.79
N VAL A 261 6.89 1.13 4.28
CA VAL A 261 6.34 0.10 5.17
C VAL A 261 7.31 -0.12 6.31
N ASN A 262 6.86 0.13 7.54
CA ASN A 262 7.67 -0.04 8.74
C ASN A 262 7.08 -1.14 9.61
N LEU A 263 7.80 -2.24 9.77
CA LEU A 263 7.40 -3.32 10.65
C LEU A 263 7.92 -3.08 12.08
N GLY A 264 7.05 -3.31 13.05
CA GLY A 264 7.41 -3.39 14.45
C GLY A 264 8.18 -4.68 14.80
N ASN A 265 8.87 -4.63 15.93
CA ASN A 265 9.70 -5.71 16.46
C ASN A 265 9.23 -6.21 17.83
N ASN A 266 8.01 -5.85 18.25
CA ASN A 266 7.57 -5.99 19.64
C ASN A 266 6.97 -7.37 19.97
N THR A 267 6.81 -8.24 18.98
CA THR A 267 6.07 -9.51 19.11
C THR A 267 6.89 -10.63 18.46
N PRO A 268 7.24 -11.69 19.22
CA PRO A 268 7.97 -12.83 18.67
C PRO A 268 7.07 -13.66 17.76
N LEU A 269 7.67 -14.33 16.78
CA LEU A 269 7.08 -15.49 16.14
C LEU A 269 7.19 -16.67 17.10
N LEU A 270 6.07 -17.32 17.39
CA LEU A 270 6.00 -18.51 18.23
C LEU A 270 5.67 -19.72 17.37
N GLY A 271 6.21 -20.88 17.72
CA GLY A 271 5.85 -22.12 17.04
C GLY A 271 6.10 -23.37 17.86
N LEU A 272 5.53 -24.45 17.36
CA LEU A 272 5.59 -25.79 17.92
C LEU A 272 5.98 -26.78 16.83
N PHE A 273 6.67 -27.85 17.21
CA PHE A 273 7.00 -28.92 16.30
C PHE A 273 6.98 -30.29 16.99
N GLY A 274 6.79 -31.33 16.18
CA GLY A 274 6.99 -32.72 16.55
C GLY A 274 7.77 -33.43 15.46
N VAL A 275 8.72 -34.27 15.86
CA VAL A 275 9.52 -35.10 14.96
C VAL A 275 9.47 -36.54 15.44
N TRP A 276 9.14 -37.45 14.51
CA TRP A 276 9.30 -38.88 14.68
C TRP A 276 10.41 -39.38 13.77
N ASN A 277 11.31 -40.19 14.32
CA ASN A 277 12.43 -40.81 13.63
C ASN A 277 12.34 -42.33 13.76
N GLU A 278 12.35 -43.05 12.65
CA GLU A 278 12.52 -44.51 12.63
C GLU A 278 13.87 -44.89 13.25
N ARG A 279 14.94 -44.17 12.87
CA ARG A 279 16.29 -44.35 13.42
C ARG A 279 16.95 -43.01 13.70
N LEU A 280 17.74 -42.97 14.78
CA LEU A 280 18.37 -41.75 15.29
C LEU A 280 19.68 -41.38 14.56
N ASP A 281 20.22 -42.31 13.77
CA ASP A 281 21.41 -42.07 12.94
C ASP A 281 21.11 -41.24 11.67
N GLY A 282 19.82 -40.97 11.41
CA GLY A 282 19.35 -40.24 10.23
C GLY A 282 18.97 -41.14 9.05
N THR A 283 19.13 -42.46 9.18
CA THR A 283 18.64 -43.44 8.20
C THR A 283 17.19 -43.84 8.47
N GLY A 284 16.51 -44.38 7.45
CA GLY A 284 15.10 -44.70 7.54
C GLY A 284 14.21 -43.46 7.52
N THR A 285 12.97 -43.62 7.97
CA THR A 285 11.93 -42.58 7.84
C THR A 285 12.04 -41.53 8.95
N GLU A 286 11.89 -40.26 8.60
CA GLU A 286 11.62 -39.17 9.56
C GLU A 286 10.41 -38.38 9.09
N VAL A 287 9.49 -38.11 10.01
CA VAL A 287 8.32 -37.26 9.78
C VAL A 287 8.36 -36.11 10.76
N LYS A 288 8.24 -34.88 10.24
CA LYS A 288 8.19 -33.65 11.02
C LYS A 288 6.90 -32.91 10.73
N VAL A 289 6.25 -32.46 11.80
CA VAL A 289 5.10 -31.55 11.76
C VAL A 289 5.48 -30.28 12.50
N SER A 290 5.10 -29.12 11.98
CA SER A 290 5.38 -27.84 12.61
C SER A 290 4.25 -26.86 12.35
N ALA A 291 4.00 -25.98 13.31
CA ALA A 291 3.03 -24.90 13.21
C ALA A 291 3.59 -23.65 13.87
N ALA A 292 3.27 -22.49 13.32
CA ALA A 292 3.79 -21.22 13.81
C ALA A 292 2.79 -20.09 13.60
N TYR A 293 2.88 -19.10 14.48
CA TYR A 293 2.07 -17.90 14.49
C TYR A 293 2.93 -16.71 14.92
N GLY A 294 2.80 -15.60 14.22
CA GLY A 294 3.44 -14.34 14.54
C GLY A 294 2.54 -13.18 14.17
N GLN A 295 2.58 -12.13 14.97
CA GLN A 295 1.92 -10.87 14.66
C GLN A 295 2.99 -9.79 14.58
N LYS A 296 2.77 -8.77 13.75
CA LYS A 296 3.55 -7.55 13.75
C LYS A 296 2.65 -6.34 13.56
N ASN A 297 2.95 -5.27 14.28
CA ASN A 297 2.39 -3.97 13.96
C ASN A 297 3.10 -3.42 12.72
N THR A 298 2.35 -2.83 11.81
CA THR A 298 2.88 -2.29 10.54
C THR A 298 2.39 -0.87 10.36
N THR A 299 3.30 0.07 10.14
CA THR A 299 2.96 1.43 9.74
C THR A 299 3.22 1.60 8.25
N ILE A 300 2.19 1.96 7.50
CA ILE A 300 2.26 2.18 6.06
C ILE A 300 2.25 3.68 5.79
N ASN A 301 3.30 4.17 5.13
CA ASN A 301 3.45 5.55 4.68
C ASN A 301 3.37 5.61 3.16
N ARG A 302 2.24 6.03 2.63
CA ARG A 302 2.05 6.21 1.21
C ARG A 302 2.79 7.45 0.73
N SER A 303 3.61 7.31 -0.33
CA SER A 303 4.42 8.40 -0.87
C SER A 303 3.66 9.30 -1.83
N VAL A 304 4.15 10.54 -2.00
CA VAL A 304 3.66 11.48 -3.02
C VAL A 304 4.11 11.03 -4.40
N VAL A 305 3.19 11.06 -5.36
CA VAL A 305 3.43 10.88 -6.80
C VAL A 305 2.96 12.12 -7.53
N GLY A 306 3.75 12.59 -8.49
CA GLY A 306 3.50 13.84 -9.22
C GLY A 306 4.01 15.08 -8.48
N ALA A 307 3.75 16.25 -9.05
CA ALA A 307 4.17 17.54 -8.51
C ALA A 307 3.06 18.60 -8.64
N GLY A 308 3.15 19.67 -7.87
CA GLY A 308 2.19 20.77 -7.88
C GLY A 308 0.84 20.41 -7.26
N ALA A 309 -0.20 21.17 -7.60
CA ALA A 309 -1.52 21.06 -6.96
C ALA A 309 -2.27 19.74 -7.24
N THR A 310 -1.82 18.96 -8.23
CA THR A 310 -2.40 17.65 -8.61
C THR A 310 -1.63 16.44 -8.05
N ALA A 311 -0.53 16.68 -7.31
CA ALA A 311 0.26 15.62 -6.70
C ALA A 311 -0.59 14.79 -5.72
N SER A 312 -0.31 13.50 -5.58
CA SER A 312 -0.99 12.71 -4.54
C SER A 312 -0.54 13.16 -3.15
N GLU A 313 -1.38 13.01 -2.14
CA GLU A 313 -1.01 13.37 -0.77
C GLU A 313 -0.21 12.26 -0.08
N ALA A 314 0.68 12.60 0.84
CA ALA A 314 1.44 11.63 1.63
C ALA A 314 0.60 11.15 2.81
N GLY A 315 0.11 9.91 2.77
CA GLY A 315 -0.72 9.35 3.83
C GLY A 315 0.07 8.45 4.79
N SER A 316 -0.35 8.36 6.06
CA SER A 316 0.21 7.41 7.02
C SER A 316 -0.87 6.76 7.86
N GLY A 317 -0.80 5.44 8.04
CA GLY A 317 -1.72 4.68 8.87
C GLY A 317 -1.11 3.40 9.44
N GLY A 318 -1.65 2.93 10.56
CA GLY A 318 -1.20 1.71 11.24
C GLY A 318 -2.14 0.53 11.03
N SER A 319 -1.57 -0.66 10.85
CA SER A 319 -2.29 -1.94 10.78
C SER A 319 -1.55 -3.03 11.56
N GLN A 320 -2.13 -4.23 11.63
CA GLN A 320 -1.53 -5.43 12.17
C GLN A 320 -1.44 -6.48 11.07
N LEU A 321 -0.24 -7.06 10.90
CA LEU A 321 0.05 -8.16 9.99
C LEU A 321 0.23 -9.44 10.80
N ASN A 322 -0.67 -10.39 10.63
CA ASN A 322 -0.67 -11.69 11.28
C ASN A 322 -0.22 -12.74 10.27
N SER A 323 0.85 -13.46 10.58
CA SER A 323 1.43 -14.54 9.77
C SER A 323 1.31 -15.86 10.52
N GLN A 324 0.75 -16.87 9.86
CA GLN A 324 0.58 -18.19 10.47
C GLN A 324 0.68 -19.29 9.43
N GLY A 325 1.01 -20.49 9.88
CA GLY A 325 1.02 -21.64 8.99
C GLY A 325 1.38 -22.93 9.68
N ALA A 326 1.32 -24.00 8.89
CA ALA A 326 1.72 -25.33 9.30
C ALA A 326 2.44 -26.03 8.14
N GLN A 327 3.35 -26.94 8.49
CA GLN A 327 4.12 -27.73 7.55
C GLN A 327 4.22 -29.18 8.03
N VAL A 328 4.10 -30.11 7.10
CA VAL A 328 4.44 -31.51 7.29
C VAL A 328 5.49 -31.89 6.26
N THR A 329 6.59 -32.49 6.70
CA THR A 329 7.65 -33.02 5.83
C THR A 329 7.98 -34.44 6.23
N ALA A 330 8.11 -35.31 5.24
CA ALA A 330 8.62 -36.66 5.41
C ALA A 330 9.90 -36.82 4.59
N LYS A 331 10.92 -37.45 5.17
CA LYS A 331 12.16 -37.80 4.48
C LYS A 331 12.53 -39.25 4.75
N TYR A 332 13.30 -39.84 3.84
CA TYR A 332 13.81 -41.19 4.01
C TYR A 332 15.33 -41.21 3.79
N GLY A 333 16.10 -41.54 4.82
CA GLY A 333 17.56 -41.55 4.78
C GLY A 333 18.14 -42.89 4.32
N PHE A 334 18.91 -42.85 3.24
CA PHE A 334 19.75 -43.95 2.77
C PHE A 334 21.18 -43.73 3.23
N GLY A 335 21.73 -44.64 4.03
CA GLY A 335 23.17 -44.70 4.27
C GLY A 335 23.87 -45.17 3.00
N PHE A 336 24.61 -44.27 2.34
CA PHE A 336 25.31 -44.60 1.09
C PHE A 336 26.70 -45.18 1.37
N VAL A 337 27.41 -44.54 2.31
CA VAL A 337 28.63 -45.03 2.98
C VAL A 337 28.52 -44.65 4.46
N ASP A 338 29.36 -45.21 5.33
CA ASP A 338 29.27 -45.02 6.79
C ASP A 338 29.19 -43.55 7.24
N GLN A 339 29.79 -42.64 6.47
CA GLN A 339 29.82 -41.21 6.77
C GLN A 339 28.78 -40.39 5.99
N VAL A 340 28.03 -40.95 5.04
CA VAL A 340 27.14 -40.20 4.13
C VAL A 340 25.72 -40.75 4.17
N VAL A 341 24.76 -39.87 4.52
CA VAL A 341 23.33 -40.16 4.44
C VAL A 341 22.68 -39.25 3.39
N VAL A 342 22.02 -39.85 2.41
CA VAL A 342 21.23 -39.13 1.40
C VAL A 342 19.75 -39.28 1.74
N SER A 343 19.01 -38.17 1.75
CA SER A 343 17.62 -38.12 2.20
C SER A 343 16.73 -37.37 1.21
N PRO A 344 16.09 -38.04 0.24
CA PRO A 344 14.94 -37.44 -0.42
C PRO A 344 13.86 -37.09 0.59
N TYR A 345 13.17 -35.97 0.34
CA TYR A 345 12.08 -35.50 1.17
C TYR A 345 10.94 -34.96 0.31
N VAL A 346 9.74 -35.06 0.87
CA VAL A 346 8.52 -34.47 0.34
C VAL A 346 7.75 -33.81 1.48
N GLY A 347 6.92 -32.82 1.17
CA GLY A 347 6.11 -32.16 2.18
C GLY A 347 5.02 -31.30 1.62
N ILE A 348 4.21 -30.78 2.53
CA ILE A 348 3.19 -29.79 2.25
C ILE A 348 3.24 -28.70 3.30
N ARG A 349 3.06 -27.46 2.87
CA ARG A 349 3.06 -26.28 3.73
C ARG A 349 1.84 -25.44 3.40
N TYR A 350 1.12 -25.02 4.43
CA TYR A 350 0.09 -23.99 4.32
C TYR A 350 0.57 -22.74 5.06
N THR A 351 0.55 -21.59 4.39
CA THR A 351 0.86 -20.30 5.00
C THR A 351 -0.25 -19.29 4.71
N GLN A 352 -0.43 -18.38 5.65
CA GLN A 352 -1.41 -17.32 5.57
C GLN A 352 -0.86 -16.04 6.21
N ASN A 353 -1.02 -14.93 5.51
CA ASN A 353 -0.73 -13.59 5.99
C ASN A 353 -1.99 -12.74 5.90
N ASN A 354 -2.43 -12.19 7.02
CA ASN A 354 -3.61 -11.36 7.12
C ASN A 354 -3.21 -9.99 7.66
N MET A 355 -3.40 -8.94 6.86
CA MET A 355 -3.24 -7.56 7.30
C MET A 355 -4.60 -6.90 7.46
N GLY A 356 -4.87 -6.33 8.64
CA GLY A 356 -6.09 -5.57 8.89
C GLY A 356 -6.25 -4.38 7.94
N GLY A 357 -7.49 -3.97 7.70
CA GLY A 357 -7.75 -2.68 7.07
C GLY A 357 -7.25 -1.54 7.96
N TYR A 358 -6.93 -0.39 7.37
CA TYR A 358 -6.46 0.78 8.12
C TYR A 358 -6.88 2.07 7.43
N THR A 359 -6.90 3.16 8.20
CA THR A 359 -7.22 4.50 7.69
C THR A 359 -6.03 5.42 7.88
N GLU A 360 -5.71 6.22 6.86
CA GLU A 360 -4.68 7.26 6.94
C GLU A 360 -5.14 8.41 7.85
N GLY A 361 -4.21 9.04 8.57
CA GLY A 361 -4.51 10.23 9.35
C GLY A 361 -4.77 11.48 8.49
N SER A 362 -5.75 12.29 8.86
CA SER A 362 -5.96 13.63 8.27
C SER A 362 -4.95 14.63 8.82
N SER A 363 -4.44 15.52 7.97
CA SER A 363 -3.55 16.62 8.39
C SER A 363 -3.71 17.84 7.47
N SER A 364 -3.00 18.94 7.76
CA SER A 364 -2.97 20.11 6.88
C SER A 364 -2.39 19.83 5.49
N THR A 365 -1.68 18.71 5.31
CA THR A 365 -1.11 18.25 4.03
C THR A 365 -1.78 16.98 3.48
N VAL A 366 -2.80 16.47 4.19
CA VAL A 366 -3.58 15.28 3.82
C VAL A 366 -5.06 15.64 3.99
N THR A 367 -5.62 16.22 2.95
CA THR A 367 -7.01 16.67 2.91
C THR A 367 -7.98 15.56 2.49
N ALA A 368 -7.48 14.50 1.84
CA ALA A 368 -8.23 13.32 1.43
C ALA A 368 -7.56 12.03 1.93
N PRO A 369 -7.65 11.70 3.24
CA PRO A 369 -7.08 10.46 3.77
C PRO A 369 -7.74 9.22 3.16
N LEU A 370 -6.93 8.22 2.80
CA LEU A 370 -7.44 6.97 2.27
C LEU A 370 -7.74 5.95 3.37
N THR A 371 -8.84 5.20 3.20
CA THR A 371 -9.21 4.04 4.01
C THR A 371 -9.00 2.78 3.19
N TYR A 372 -8.16 1.87 3.67
CA TYR A 372 -7.82 0.61 3.02
C TYR A 372 -8.56 -0.57 3.62
N SER A 373 -9.00 -1.47 2.76
CA SER A 373 -9.57 -2.76 3.18
C SER A 373 -8.48 -3.71 3.68
N ALA A 374 -8.90 -4.77 4.38
CA ALA A 374 -7.99 -5.85 4.78
C ALA A 374 -7.34 -6.50 3.56
N LEU A 375 -6.06 -6.85 3.69
CA LEU A 375 -5.28 -7.53 2.67
C LEU A 375 -4.88 -8.90 3.21
N ASN A 376 -5.42 -9.96 2.62
CA ASN A 376 -5.14 -11.33 3.04
C ASN A 376 -4.54 -12.12 1.87
N THR A 377 -3.52 -12.92 2.18
CA THR A 377 -2.92 -13.86 1.23
C THR A 377 -2.78 -15.23 1.88
N ASN A 378 -3.03 -16.29 1.13
CA ASN A 378 -2.73 -17.64 1.57
C ASN A 378 -2.14 -18.48 0.42
N ALA A 379 -1.39 -19.51 0.79
CA ALA A 379 -0.80 -20.44 -0.16
C ALA A 379 -0.72 -21.86 0.43
N THR A 380 -1.04 -22.85 -0.40
CA THR A 380 -0.74 -24.25 -0.15
C THR A 380 0.38 -24.68 -1.08
N THR A 381 1.54 -24.94 -0.51
CA THR A 381 2.79 -25.25 -1.24
C THR A 381 3.16 -26.72 -1.05
N ALA A 382 3.35 -27.44 -2.14
CA ALA A 382 3.98 -28.76 -2.13
C ALA A 382 5.51 -28.60 -2.21
N LEU A 383 6.23 -29.45 -1.48
CA LEU A 383 7.69 -29.41 -1.33
C LEU A 383 8.26 -30.75 -1.78
N ALA A 384 9.36 -30.75 -2.53
CA ALA A 384 10.12 -31.95 -2.85
C ALA A 384 11.60 -31.61 -2.99
N GLY A 385 12.49 -32.49 -2.54
CA GLY A 385 13.93 -32.27 -2.68
C GLY A 385 14.77 -33.41 -2.16
N VAL A 386 16.08 -33.18 -2.12
CA VAL A 386 17.07 -34.14 -1.62
C VAL A 386 18.03 -33.40 -0.70
N GLY A 387 18.27 -33.98 0.48
CA GLY A 387 19.33 -33.58 1.39
C GLY A 387 20.47 -34.60 1.43
N VAL A 388 21.66 -34.14 1.80
CA VAL A 388 22.84 -34.96 2.05
C VAL A 388 23.43 -34.52 3.38
N ASN A 389 23.76 -35.48 4.24
CA ASN A 389 24.52 -35.29 5.46
C ASN A 389 25.83 -36.06 5.36
N TYR A 390 26.93 -35.42 5.75
CA TYR A 390 28.27 -35.98 5.74
C TYR A 390 28.95 -35.79 7.10
N ARG A 391 29.39 -36.90 7.71
CA ARG A 391 30.10 -36.98 8.99
C ARG A 391 31.50 -37.54 8.81
N GLY A 392 32.33 -36.88 7.99
CA GLY A 392 33.72 -37.30 7.77
C GLY A 392 34.61 -37.16 9.00
N ILE A 393 34.31 -36.22 9.89
CA ILE A 393 34.98 -36.03 11.17
C ILE A 393 33.95 -36.30 12.27
N PRO A 394 34.25 -37.09 13.32
CA PRO A 394 33.25 -37.49 14.33
C PRO A 394 32.49 -36.34 14.99
N GLN A 395 33.12 -35.17 15.13
CA GLN A 395 32.54 -33.98 15.75
C GLN A 395 31.89 -33.02 14.74
N THR A 396 32.06 -33.23 13.43
CA THR A 396 31.59 -32.27 12.41
C THR A 396 30.59 -32.94 11.48
N ASN A 397 29.40 -32.34 11.37
CA ASN A 397 28.39 -32.74 10.39
C ASN A 397 28.22 -31.62 9.37
N LEU A 398 28.52 -31.93 8.11
CA LEU A 398 28.24 -31.05 6.97
C LEU A 398 26.93 -31.49 6.33
N PHE A 399 26.09 -30.54 5.93
CA PHE A 399 24.84 -30.87 5.30
C PHE A 399 24.48 -29.88 4.19
N ALA A 400 23.82 -30.39 3.18
CA ALA A 400 23.32 -29.62 2.06
C ALA A 400 21.97 -30.18 1.62
N SER A 401 21.13 -29.34 1.03
CA SER A 401 19.93 -29.81 0.33
C SER A 401 19.57 -28.91 -0.83
N ALA A 402 18.93 -29.49 -1.83
CA ALA A 402 18.32 -28.78 -2.94
C ALA A 402 16.89 -29.30 -3.11
N GLY A 403 15.96 -28.40 -3.43
CA GLY A 403 14.55 -28.75 -3.56
C GLY A 403 13.78 -27.76 -4.42
N VAL A 404 12.54 -28.12 -4.69
CA VAL A 404 11.57 -27.33 -5.43
C VAL A 404 10.30 -27.23 -4.59
N GLU A 405 9.78 -26.02 -4.50
CA GLU A 405 8.49 -25.71 -3.90
C GLU A 405 7.51 -25.34 -5.02
N THR A 406 6.27 -25.84 -4.99
CA THR A 406 5.22 -25.47 -5.95
C THR A 406 3.92 -25.11 -5.26
N ASP A 407 3.40 -23.92 -5.52
CA ASP A 407 2.10 -23.50 -4.98
C ASP A 407 0.97 -24.18 -5.76
N THR A 408 0.25 -25.07 -5.08
CA THR A 408 -0.90 -25.81 -5.60
C THR A 408 -2.19 -24.99 -5.54
N ASN A 409 -2.31 -24.10 -4.56
CA ASN A 409 -3.42 -23.18 -4.40
C ASN A 409 -2.89 -21.87 -3.82
N THR A 410 -3.39 -20.74 -4.32
CA THR A 410 -3.01 -19.40 -3.85
C THR A 410 -4.22 -18.48 -3.86
N ALA A 411 -4.49 -17.79 -2.77
CA ALA A 411 -5.35 -16.60 -2.77
C ALA A 411 -4.48 -15.37 -2.60
N ASN A 412 -4.42 -14.54 -3.66
CA ASN A 412 -3.71 -13.28 -3.67
C ASN A 412 -4.76 -12.18 -3.57
N GLY A 413 -4.94 -11.59 -2.38
CA GLY A 413 -5.92 -10.53 -2.16
C GLY A 413 -5.70 -9.30 -3.07
N SER A 414 -6.62 -8.34 -2.99
CA SER A 414 -6.48 -7.06 -3.69
C SER A 414 -6.32 -5.93 -2.70
N TYR A 415 -5.35 -5.06 -2.95
CA TYR A 415 -5.12 -3.86 -2.18
C TYR A 415 -6.05 -2.76 -2.67
N SER A 416 -7.06 -2.42 -1.88
CA SER A 416 -8.14 -1.51 -2.27
C SER A 416 -8.29 -0.39 -1.24
N ALA A 417 -8.63 0.79 -1.73
CA ALA A 417 -8.76 2.00 -0.92
C ALA A 417 -9.97 2.84 -1.34
N THR A 418 -10.56 3.54 -0.38
CA THR A 418 -11.61 4.56 -0.55
C THR A 418 -11.13 5.90 0.02
N GLY A 419 -11.71 7.01 -0.43
CA GLY A 419 -11.32 8.37 0.01
C GLY A 419 -11.14 9.33 -1.17
N VAL A 420 -10.85 8.78 -2.35
CA VAL A 420 -10.91 9.50 -3.64
C VAL A 420 -11.79 8.69 -4.59
N THR A 421 -12.81 9.34 -5.17
CA THR A 421 -13.77 8.69 -6.08
C THR A 421 -13.07 8.18 -7.33
N GLY A 422 -13.34 6.92 -7.71
CA GLY A 422 -12.80 6.28 -8.91
C GLY A 422 -11.53 5.45 -8.71
N LEU A 423 -11.04 5.30 -7.48
CA LEU A 423 -9.94 4.37 -7.19
C LEU A 423 -10.33 2.92 -7.50
N THR A 424 -9.39 2.19 -8.08
CA THR A 424 -9.56 0.79 -8.46
C THR A 424 -8.65 -0.11 -7.61
N PRO A 425 -9.10 -1.33 -7.22
CA PRO A 425 -8.28 -2.28 -6.51
C PRO A 425 -7.02 -2.67 -7.28
N VAL A 426 -5.89 -2.70 -6.60
CA VAL A 426 -4.61 -3.20 -7.13
C VAL A 426 -4.49 -4.67 -6.79
N ASN A 427 -4.35 -5.54 -7.79
CA ASN A 427 -4.10 -6.96 -7.56
C ASN A 427 -2.73 -7.12 -6.88
N PHE A 428 -2.69 -7.78 -5.72
CA PHE A 428 -1.48 -7.81 -4.90
C PHE A 428 -0.40 -8.73 -5.47
N ASN A 429 -0.77 -9.79 -6.20
CA ASN A 429 0.17 -10.63 -6.92
C ASN A 429 -0.51 -11.23 -8.15
N SER A 430 -0.51 -10.47 -9.24
CA SER A 430 -1.19 -10.81 -10.49
C SER A 430 -0.48 -11.91 -11.29
N ASN A 431 0.82 -12.12 -11.05
CA ASN A 431 1.62 -13.13 -11.75
C ASN A 431 2.57 -13.86 -10.79
N PRO A 432 2.03 -14.71 -9.88
CA PRO A 432 2.83 -15.39 -8.88
C PRO A 432 3.77 -16.42 -9.50
N VAL A 433 5.02 -16.46 -9.04
CA VAL A 433 5.96 -17.54 -9.38
C VAL A 433 5.56 -18.78 -8.58
N ARG A 434 4.89 -19.73 -9.26
CA ARG A 434 4.35 -20.93 -8.61
C ARG A 434 5.41 -21.93 -8.23
N THR A 435 6.35 -22.22 -9.13
CA THR A 435 7.41 -23.23 -8.93
C THR A 435 8.74 -22.54 -8.66
N ARG A 436 9.37 -22.87 -7.55
CA ARG A 436 10.49 -22.11 -6.98
C ARG A 436 11.59 -23.06 -6.46
N PRO A 437 12.86 -22.86 -6.84
CA PRO A 437 13.96 -23.61 -6.27
C PRO A 437 14.29 -23.13 -4.86
N THR A 438 14.78 -24.06 -4.05
CA THR A 438 15.33 -23.82 -2.72
C THR A 438 16.65 -24.56 -2.57
N ALA A 439 17.56 -23.98 -1.81
CA ALA A 439 18.81 -24.61 -1.43
C ALA A 439 19.13 -24.32 0.04
N MET A 440 19.77 -25.28 0.70
CA MET A 440 20.29 -25.12 2.05
C MET A 440 21.70 -25.68 2.11
N LEU A 441 22.56 -25.03 2.88
CA LEU A 441 23.91 -25.50 3.20
C LEU A 441 24.20 -25.21 4.66
N GLY A 442 24.95 -26.06 5.33
CA GLY A 442 25.30 -25.81 6.72
C GLY A 442 26.32 -26.78 7.27
N ALA A 443 26.77 -26.45 8.47
CA ALA A 443 27.71 -27.23 9.24
C ALA A 443 27.35 -27.17 10.71
N SER A 444 27.58 -28.25 11.44
CA SER A 444 27.54 -28.26 12.89
C SER A 444 28.77 -28.92 13.48
N TYR A 445 29.21 -28.42 14.63
CA TYR A 445 30.33 -28.92 15.41
C TYR A 445 29.87 -29.28 16.82
N ASP A 446 30.07 -30.54 17.20
CA ASP A 446 29.81 -31.07 18.53
C ASP A 446 31.00 -30.72 19.45
N VAL A 447 30.81 -29.67 20.26
CA VAL A 447 31.79 -29.21 21.27
C VAL A 447 31.96 -30.27 22.34
N GLU A 448 30.84 -30.85 22.76
CA GLU A 448 30.76 -31.97 23.70
C GLU A 448 29.61 -32.88 23.25
N LYS A 449 29.49 -34.09 23.80
CA LYS A 449 28.40 -35.03 23.43
C LYS A 449 26.99 -34.42 23.54
N ASN A 450 26.81 -33.44 24.42
CA ASN A 450 25.55 -32.73 24.64
C ASN A 450 25.62 -31.24 24.26
N GLN A 451 26.62 -30.79 23.52
CA GLN A 451 26.76 -29.38 23.12
C GLN A 451 27.12 -29.25 21.64
N ARG A 452 26.37 -28.43 20.90
CA ARG A 452 26.54 -28.26 19.46
C ARG A 452 26.46 -26.80 19.04
N VAL A 453 27.42 -26.37 18.23
CA VAL A 453 27.32 -25.12 17.45
C VAL A 453 26.90 -25.47 16.04
N GLY A 454 25.96 -24.73 15.46
CA GLY A 454 25.49 -24.93 14.09
C GLY A 454 25.37 -23.63 13.32
N VAL A 455 25.76 -23.64 12.05
CA VAL A 455 25.58 -22.54 11.11
C VAL A 455 24.87 -23.06 9.86
N THR A 456 23.83 -22.36 9.42
CA THR A 456 23.00 -22.74 8.28
C THR A 456 22.76 -21.54 7.38
N GLY A 457 22.95 -21.71 6.07
CA GLY A 457 22.53 -20.81 5.02
C GLY A 457 21.36 -21.40 4.23
N ILE A 458 20.33 -20.60 3.96
CA ILE A 458 19.15 -20.99 3.19
C ILE A 458 18.94 -19.97 2.08
N TYR A 459 18.77 -20.45 0.86
CA TYR A 459 18.34 -19.67 -0.29
C TYR A 459 16.97 -20.16 -0.76
N ARG A 460 16.06 -19.24 -1.06
CA ARG A 460 14.72 -19.55 -1.59
C ARG A 460 14.31 -18.51 -2.63
N GLN A 461 13.87 -18.94 -3.80
CA GLN A 461 13.10 -18.04 -4.66
C GLN A 461 11.68 -17.89 -4.09
N GLU A 462 11.10 -16.69 -4.18
CA GLU A 462 9.84 -16.34 -3.51
C GLU A 462 8.69 -16.16 -4.52
N ALA A 463 7.45 -16.07 -4.01
CA ALA A 463 6.24 -16.06 -4.84
C ALA A 463 6.03 -14.78 -5.68
N TYR A 464 6.75 -13.71 -5.34
CA TYR A 464 6.73 -12.44 -6.08
C TYR A 464 7.84 -12.43 -7.13
N GLN A 465 7.57 -11.80 -8.28
CA GLN A 465 8.53 -11.75 -9.39
C GLN A 465 9.85 -11.12 -8.96
N ALA A 466 10.96 -11.74 -9.39
CA ALA A 466 12.33 -11.33 -9.07
C ALA A 466 12.67 -11.23 -7.56
N ALA A 467 11.83 -11.79 -6.69
CA ALA A 467 12.10 -11.86 -5.25
C ALA A 467 12.72 -13.22 -4.89
N ALA A 468 13.79 -13.17 -4.08
CA ALA A 468 14.42 -14.32 -3.46
C ALA A 468 14.86 -13.93 -2.05
N THR A 469 15.06 -14.91 -1.18
CA THR A 469 15.54 -14.68 0.18
C THR A 469 16.80 -15.47 0.45
N THR A 470 17.71 -14.82 1.17
CA THR A 470 18.91 -15.44 1.73
C THR A 470 18.83 -15.33 3.24
N THR A 471 18.92 -16.46 3.92
CA THR A 471 18.88 -16.54 5.38
C THR A 471 20.15 -17.17 5.89
N VAL A 472 20.73 -16.59 6.94
CA VAL A 472 21.82 -17.19 7.72
C VAL A 472 21.34 -17.36 9.14
N MET A 473 21.61 -18.52 9.71
CA MET A 473 21.29 -18.89 11.09
C MET A 473 22.54 -19.40 11.78
N ALA A 474 22.75 -18.96 13.02
CA ALA A 474 23.77 -19.50 13.91
C ALA A 474 23.10 -19.89 15.22
N THR A 475 23.39 -21.09 15.71
CA THR A 475 22.76 -21.65 16.93
C THR A 475 23.81 -22.32 17.80
N TYR A 476 23.58 -22.25 19.12
CA TYR A 476 24.28 -23.02 20.12
C TYR A 476 23.25 -23.82 20.91
N THR A 477 23.46 -25.13 20.97
CA THR A 477 22.50 -26.10 21.51
C THR A 477 23.13 -26.87 22.65
N VAL A 478 22.39 -27.04 23.73
CA VAL A 478 22.80 -27.80 24.93
C VAL A 478 21.70 -28.81 25.27
N GLY A 479 22.12 -30.06 25.45
CA GLY A 479 21.28 -31.15 25.94
C GLY A 479 21.46 -31.36 27.45
N PHE A 480 20.35 -31.49 28.17
CA PHE A 480 20.31 -31.78 29.61
C PHE A 480 19.82 -33.17 29.89
#